data_AF-D2QUS2-F1
#
_entry.id   AF-D2QUS2-F1
#
_cell.length_a   1.000
_cell.length_b   1.000
_cell.length_c   1.000
_cell.angle_alpha   90.00
_cell.angle_beta   90.00
_cell.angle_gamma   90.00
#
_symmetry.space_group_name_H-M   'P 1'
#
loop_
_entity.id
_entity.type
_entity.pdbx_description
1 polymer ?
#
loop_
_entity_poly.entity_id
_entity_poly.type
_entity_poly.pdbx_seq_one_letter_code
_entity_poly.pdbx_strand_id
1 'polypeptide(L)'
;MKSEETIETFGQTVLKIILSALLGFSILIGVFGFAFAIFLYANALPDTSIELASVARDTTFYVGADQSQRGEGSTLSIRAVGQVDDSTATILVVYPNHPLVAIKGSLMPGLIDQLWVNDFYDRRAKITFLHKTVQHGRLRLQVHFAYPPASWGYQQTNRGWIKAK
;
A
#
# COMPACT_ATOMS: atom_id res chain seq x y z
N MET A 1 -4.02 59.71 -33.12
CA MET A 1 -3.62 58.36 -32.69
C MET A 1 -4.88 57.49 -32.76
N LYS A 2 -5.19 56.91 -33.93
CA LYS A 2 -6.37 56.06 -34.12
C LYS A 2 -5.92 54.62 -33.91
N SER A 3 -6.56 53.92 -32.96
CA SER A 3 -6.41 52.48 -32.79
C SER A 3 -6.92 51.78 -34.04
N GLU A 4 -6.06 50.98 -34.69
CA GLU A 4 -6.51 50.03 -35.71
C GLU A 4 -7.37 48.97 -35.03
N GLU A 5 -8.69 49.03 -35.26
CA GLU A 5 -9.58 47.92 -34.93
C GLU A 5 -9.31 46.79 -35.92
N THR A 6 -8.62 45.75 -35.46
CA THR A 6 -8.38 44.55 -36.25
C THR A 6 -9.71 43.79 -36.38
N ILE A 7 -10.31 43.81 -37.56
CA ILE A 7 -11.54 43.07 -37.85
C ILE A 7 -11.20 41.59 -37.94
N GLU A 8 -11.68 40.79 -36.97
CA GLU A 8 -11.54 39.33 -37.02
C GLU A 8 -12.32 38.75 -38.19
N THR A 9 -11.67 37.86 -38.93
CA THR A 9 -12.33 37.10 -39.99
C THR A 9 -13.13 35.94 -39.40
N PHE A 10 -14.23 35.54 -40.05
CA PHE A 10 -15.05 34.40 -39.64
C PHE A 10 -14.23 33.13 -39.36
N GLY A 11 -13.18 32.87 -40.16
CA GLY A 11 -12.27 31.74 -39.95
C GLY A 11 -11.46 31.81 -38.64
N GLN A 12 -11.04 33.02 -38.23
CA GLN A 12 -10.34 33.22 -36.95
C GLN A 12 -11.29 33.02 -35.76
N THR A 13 -12.54 33.48 -35.86
CA THR A 13 -13.56 33.27 -34.83
C THR A 13 -13.90 31.79 -34.65
N VAL A 14 -14.12 31.04 -35.74
CA VAL A 14 -14.39 29.59 -35.69
C VAL A 14 -13.21 28.82 -35.10
N LEU A 15 -11.98 29.15 -35.49
CA LEU A 15 -10.77 28.50 -34.95
C LEU A 15 -10.63 28.75 -33.44
N LYS A 16 -10.88 29.97 -32.96
CA LYS A 16 -10.84 30.29 -31.52
C LYS A 16 -11.88 29.48 -30.75
N ILE A 17 -13.11 29.34 -31.26
CA ILE A 17 -14.15 28.54 -30.62
C ILE A 17 -13.71 27.07 -30.49
N ILE A 18 -13.17 26.49 -31.57
CA ILE A 18 -12.67 25.11 -31.55
C ILE A 18 -11.54 24.94 -30.53
N LEU A 19 -10.57 25.87 -30.53
CA LEU A 19 -9.45 25.83 -29.58
C LEU A 19 -9.92 25.98 -28.13
N SER A 20 -10.86 26.88 -27.86
CA SER A 20 -11.45 27.04 -26.52
C SER A 20 -12.24 25.80 -26.09
N ALA A 21 -12.96 25.15 -27.00
CA ALA A 21 -13.67 23.90 -26.71
C ALA A 21 -12.68 22.75 -26.39
N LEU A 22 -11.59 22.62 -27.15
CA LEU A 22 -10.54 21.64 -26.90
C LEU A 22 -9.80 21.89 -25.57
N LEU A 23 -9.54 23.17 -25.25
CA LEU A 23 -8.98 23.56 -23.95
C LEU A 23 -9.95 23.21 -22.81
N GLY A 24 -11.24 23.51 -22.95
CA GLY A 24 -12.25 23.15 -21.95
C GLY A 24 -12.35 21.64 -21.73
N PHE A 25 -12.31 20.87 -22.81
CA PHE A 25 -12.35 19.41 -22.74
C PHE A 25 -11.10 18.80 -22.07
N SER A 26 -9.91 19.33 -22.38
CA SER A 26 -8.67 18.88 -21.74
C SER A 26 -8.63 19.22 -20.25
N ILE A 27 -9.14 20.38 -19.84
CA ILE A 27 -9.30 20.73 -18.43
C ILE A 27 -10.25 19.74 -17.74
N LEU A 28 -11.40 19.42 -18.35
CA LEU A 28 -12.35 18.45 -17.80
C LEU A 28 -11.73 17.07 -17.61
N ILE A 29 -10.99 16.55 -18.59
CA ILE A 29 -10.26 15.29 -18.46
C ILE A 29 -9.27 15.36 -17.29
N GLY A 30 -8.51 16.47 -17.18
CA GLY A 30 -7.58 16.67 -16.07
C GLY A 30 -8.26 16.63 -14.70
N VAL A 31 -9.40 17.31 -14.56
CA VAL A 31 -10.18 17.33 -13.31
C VAL A 31 -10.73 15.95 -12.98
N PHE A 32 -11.30 15.23 -13.95
CA PHE A 32 -11.78 13.86 -13.75
C PHE A 32 -10.65 12.90 -13.37
N GLY A 33 -9.51 12.99 -14.04
CA GLY A 33 -8.32 12.20 -13.71
C GLY A 33 -7.81 12.46 -12.30
N PHE A 34 -7.77 13.74 -11.89
CA PHE A 34 -7.35 14.13 -10.55
C PHE A 34 -8.34 13.64 -9.47
N ALA A 35 -9.65 13.81 -9.69
CA ALA A 35 -10.68 13.30 -8.78
C ALA A 35 -10.63 11.77 -8.65
N PHE A 36 -10.36 11.07 -9.76
CA PHE A 36 -10.20 9.61 -9.77
C PHE A 36 -8.94 9.18 -9.01
N ALA A 37 -7.82 9.88 -9.17
CA ALA A 37 -6.61 9.61 -8.40
C ALA A 37 -6.80 9.82 -6.89
N ILE A 38 -7.49 10.90 -6.49
CA ILE A 38 -7.89 11.13 -5.09
C ILE A 38 -8.76 9.99 -4.58
N PHE A 39 -9.74 9.55 -5.37
CA PHE A 39 -10.62 8.44 -5.01
C PHE A 39 -9.83 7.15 -4.79
N LEU A 40 -8.89 6.81 -5.67
CA LEU A 40 -8.04 5.64 -5.51
C LEU A 40 -7.16 5.74 -4.26
N TYR A 41 -6.54 6.90 -4.03
CA TYR A 41 -5.69 7.13 -2.86
C TYR A 41 -6.47 7.02 -1.54
N ALA A 42 -7.66 7.62 -1.47
CA ALA A 42 -8.50 7.60 -0.28
C ALA A 42 -9.05 6.20 0.06
N ASN A 43 -9.16 5.32 -0.94
CA ASN A 43 -9.68 3.96 -0.78
C ASN A 43 -8.60 2.88 -0.85
N ALA A 44 -7.33 3.25 -0.95
CA ALA A 44 -6.23 2.30 -0.84
C ALA A 44 -6.30 1.60 0.54
N LEU A 45 -6.11 0.29 0.54
CA LEU A 45 -5.92 -0.46 1.78
C LEU A 45 -4.64 0.04 2.46
N PRO A 46 -4.65 0.24 3.78
CA PRO A 46 -3.48 0.71 4.48
C PRO A 46 -2.47 -0.44 4.57
N ASP A 47 -1.35 -0.29 3.89
CA ASP A 47 -0.18 -1.12 4.15
C ASP A 47 0.35 -0.76 5.53
N THR A 48 0.48 -1.75 6.42
CA THR A 48 1.16 -1.50 7.69
C THR A 48 2.65 -1.58 7.44
N SER A 49 3.33 -0.43 7.55
CA SER A 49 4.78 -0.34 7.41
C SER A 49 5.42 -0.27 8.79
N ILE A 50 6.19 -1.29 9.16
CA ILE A 50 6.98 -1.33 10.41
C ILE A 50 8.44 -1.10 10.06
N GLU A 51 9.08 -0.13 10.71
CA GLU A 51 10.52 0.10 10.58
C GLU A 51 11.27 -0.46 11.80
N LEU A 52 12.17 -1.41 11.53
CA LEU A 52 13.11 -1.99 12.47
C LEU A 52 14.46 -1.29 12.28
N ALA A 53 14.65 -0.17 12.97
CA ALA A 53 15.89 0.62 12.89
C ALA A 53 17.10 -0.07 13.54
N SER A 54 16.86 -1.06 14.40
CA SER A 54 17.87 -1.96 14.98
C SER A 54 17.34 -3.39 14.93
N VAL A 55 18.06 -4.24 14.21
CA VAL A 55 17.74 -5.66 13.97
C VAL A 55 18.63 -6.60 14.79
N ALA A 56 19.30 -6.09 15.83
CA ALA A 56 20.22 -6.86 16.68
C ALA A 56 19.50 -7.77 17.70
N ARG A 57 18.16 -7.81 17.68
CA ARG A 57 17.34 -8.54 18.65
C ARG A 57 16.04 -9.00 18.03
N ASP A 58 15.51 -10.06 18.60
CA ASP A 58 14.18 -10.53 18.23
C ASP A 58 13.15 -9.44 18.54
N THR A 59 12.32 -9.15 17.56
CA THR A 59 11.29 -8.13 17.68
C THR A 59 9.96 -8.72 17.24
N THR A 60 8.98 -8.68 18.14
CA THR A 60 7.63 -9.16 17.87
C THR A 60 6.65 -8.01 17.89
N PHE A 61 5.77 -7.96 16.90
CA PHE A 61 4.68 -7.01 16.82
C PHE A 61 3.43 -7.69 16.26
N TYR A 62 2.30 -7.02 16.42
CA TYR A 62 1.01 -7.53 15.97
C TYR A 62 0.41 -6.55 14.96
N VAL A 63 -0.11 -7.09 13.86
CA VAL A 63 -0.76 -6.31 12.81
C VAL A 63 -2.17 -6.86 12.59
N GLY A 64 -3.14 -5.98 12.41
CA GLY A 64 -4.54 -6.34 12.19
C GLY A 64 -5.45 -5.80 13.29
N ALA A 65 -6.47 -6.57 13.64
CA ALA A 65 -7.40 -6.26 14.71
C ALA A 65 -6.73 -6.25 16.10
N ASP A 66 -7.39 -5.62 17.06
CA ASP A 66 -7.02 -5.61 18.47
C ASP A 66 -7.11 -7.02 19.09
N GLN A 67 -8.05 -7.85 18.64
CA GLN A 67 -8.22 -9.23 19.06
C GLN A 67 -8.08 -10.19 17.87
N SER A 68 -7.47 -11.36 18.11
CA SER A 68 -7.45 -12.45 17.13
C SER A 68 -8.83 -13.14 17.12
N GLN A 69 -9.38 -13.27 15.93
CA GLN A 69 -10.63 -13.96 15.66
C GLN A 69 -10.48 -14.65 14.31
N ARG A 70 -10.89 -15.92 14.26
CA ARG A 70 -10.94 -16.67 13.00
C ARG A 70 -11.81 -15.88 12.01
N GLY A 71 -11.24 -15.54 10.87
CA GLY A 71 -11.92 -14.84 9.79
C GLY A 71 -12.20 -15.77 8.62
N GLU A 72 -12.96 -15.27 7.66
CA GLU A 72 -12.94 -15.82 6.31
C GLU A 72 -11.52 -15.67 5.77
N GLY A 73 -10.97 -16.78 5.28
CA GLY A 73 -9.60 -16.84 4.80
C GLY A 73 -9.33 -15.90 3.67
N SER A 74 -8.15 -15.30 3.69
CA SER A 74 -7.61 -14.71 2.48
C SER A 74 -6.11 -14.92 2.42
N THR A 75 -5.36 -13.85 2.21
CA THR A 75 -3.95 -13.88 1.95
C THR A 75 -3.30 -12.78 2.78
N LEU A 76 -2.17 -13.12 3.39
CA LEU A 76 -1.25 -12.17 4.00
C LEU A 76 0.00 -12.12 3.14
N SER A 77 0.47 -10.92 2.82
CA SER A 77 1.77 -10.71 2.23
C SER A 77 2.67 -9.86 3.13
N ILE A 78 3.95 -10.18 3.12
CA ILE A 78 4.99 -9.41 3.81
C ILE A 78 6.11 -9.15 2.83
N ARG A 79 6.39 -7.87 2.60
CA ARG A 79 7.58 -7.42 1.90
C ARG A 79 8.60 -6.88 2.91
N ALA A 80 9.79 -7.47 2.91
CA ALA A 80 10.93 -6.97 3.65
C ALA A 80 11.85 -6.18 2.70
N VAL A 81 12.21 -4.96 3.08
CA VAL A 81 13.12 -4.10 2.33
C VAL A 81 14.14 -3.48 3.27
N GLY A 82 15.42 -3.51 2.92
CA GLY A 82 16.45 -2.86 3.72
C GLY A 82 17.81 -3.53 3.61
N GLN A 83 18.55 -3.57 4.72
CA GLN A 83 19.87 -4.21 4.77
C GLN A 83 20.11 -4.88 6.12
N VAL A 84 20.74 -6.04 6.11
CA VAL A 84 21.24 -6.74 7.31
C VAL A 84 22.68 -7.19 7.07
N ASP A 85 23.48 -7.26 8.14
CA ASP A 85 24.89 -7.67 8.07
C ASP A 85 25.09 -9.19 7.93
N ASP A 86 24.11 -10.02 8.32
CA ASP A 86 24.20 -11.49 8.27
C ASP A 86 22.87 -12.15 7.80
N SER A 87 22.92 -13.38 7.27
CA SER A 87 21.85 -14.03 6.51
C SER A 87 21.00 -15.05 7.27
N THR A 88 21.05 -15.06 8.59
CA THR A 88 20.34 -16.09 9.36
C THR A 88 19.00 -15.61 9.89
N ALA A 89 18.71 -14.31 9.80
CA ALA A 89 17.47 -13.76 10.31
C ALA A 89 16.24 -14.35 9.60
N THR A 90 15.12 -14.38 10.30
CA THR A 90 13.88 -14.98 9.79
C THR A 90 12.70 -14.09 10.13
N ILE A 91 11.84 -13.84 9.15
CA ILE A 91 10.50 -13.32 9.38
C ILE A 91 9.58 -14.52 9.64
N LEU A 92 9.04 -14.58 10.84
CA LEU A 92 8.11 -15.60 11.28
C LEU A 92 6.75 -14.97 11.51
N VAL A 93 5.73 -15.47 10.81
CA VAL A 93 4.33 -15.11 11.03
C VAL A 93 3.60 -16.30 11.59
N VAL A 94 2.96 -16.09 12.74
CA VAL A 94 2.13 -17.12 13.39
C VAL A 94 0.73 -16.59 13.65
N TYR A 95 -0.20 -17.52 13.72
CA TYR A 95 -1.55 -17.27 14.20
C TYR A 95 -1.49 -16.96 15.71
N PRO A 96 -1.99 -15.81 16.19
CA PRO A 96 -1.84 -15.43 17.61
C PRO A 96 -2.42 -16.44 18.60
N ASN A 97 -3.52 -17.11 18.22
CA ASN A 97 -4.23 -18.08 19.04
C ASN A 97 -4.03 -19.54 18.59
N HIS A 98 -3.07 -19.82 17.71
CA HIS A 98 -2.82 -21.16 17.21
C HIS A 98 -1.33 -21.37 16.92
N PRO A 99 -0.71 -22.51 17.28
CA PRO A 99 0.73 -22.75 17.07
C PRO A 99 1.14 -22.90 15.59
N LEU A 100 0.23 -22.64 14.64
CA LEU A 100 0.56 -22.77 13.22
C LEU A 100 1.37 -21.58 12.75
N VAL A 101 2.30 -21.88 11.85
CA VAL A 101 3.12 -20.89 11.16
C VAL A 101 2.46 -20.62 9.82
N ALA A 102 2.13 -19.36 9.56
CA ALA A 102 1.65 -18.93 8.27
C ALA A 102 2.81 -18.64 7.32
N ILE A 103 3.83 -17.91 7.77
CA ILE A 103 4.98 -17.57 6.93
C ILE A 103 6.25 -17.79 7.73
N LYS A 104 7.26 -18.40 7.10
CA LYS A 104 8.62 -18.49 7.63
C LYS A 104 9.60 -18.18 6.49
N GLY A 105 10.03 -16.93 6.44
CA GLY A 105 10.94 -16.44 5.40
C GLY A 105 12.33 -16.16 5.95
N SER A 106 13.35 -16.82 5.43
CA SER A 106 14.75 -16.49 5.74
C SER A 106 15.20 -15.27 4.95
N LEU A 107 15.89 -14.34 5.62
CA LEU A 107 16.43 -13.13 5.01
C LEU A 107 17.81 -13.41 4.40
N MET A 108 18.03 -12.91 3.18
CA MET A 108 19.36 -12.90 2.58
C MET A 108 20.24 -11.81 3.24
N PRO A 109 21.58 -11.98 3.26
CA PRO A 109 22.47 -10.96 3.80
C PRO A 109 22.57 -9.78 2.83
N GLY A 110 22.97 -8.62 3.32
CA GLY A 110 23.14 -7.44 2.49
C GLY A 110 21.80 -6.80 2.16
N LEU A 111 21.65 -6.30 0.92
CA LEU A 111 20.43 -5.61 0.48
C LEU A 111 19.28 -6.61 0.31
N ILE A 112 18.16 -6.30 0.94
CA ILE A 112 16.96 -7.11 0.96
C ILE A 112 15.85 -6.40 0.20
N ASP A 113 15.21 -7.13 -0.70
CA ASP A 113 13.87 -6.87 -1.23
C ASP A 113 13.19 -8.22 -1.47
N GLN A 114 12.49 -8.73 -0.45
CA GLN A 114 11.90 -10.07 -0.46
C GLN A 114 10.42 -10.00 -0.12
N LEU A 115 9.61 -10.73 -0.88
CA LEU A 115 8.17 -10.83 -0.69
C LEU A 115 7.80 -12.28 -0.33
N TRP A 116 7.02 -12.45 0.73
CA TRP A 116 6.36 -13.70 1.06
C TRP A 116 4.86 -13.50 1.05
N VAL A 117 4.15 -14.52 0.56
CA VAL A 117 2.69 -14.52 0.44
C VAL A 117 2.21 -15.89 0.90
N ASN A 118 1.21 -15.93 1.77
CA ASN A 118 0.53 -17.17 2.11
C ASN A 118 -0.92 -16.92 2.53
N ASP A 119 -1.71 -17.98 2.52
CA ASP A 119 -3.05 -17.97 3.05
C ASP A 119 -3.04 -17.65 4.55
N PHE A 120 -3.96 -16.78 4.95
CA PHE A 120 -4.08 -16.32 6.33
C PHE A 120 -5.54 -16.16 6.73
N TYR A 121 -5.95 -16.90 7.78
CA TYR A 121 -7.34 -17.08 8.22
C TYR A 121 -7.67 -16.37 9.54
N ASP A 122 -6.84 -15.45 9.98
CA ASP A 122 -7.05 -14.69 11.22
C ASP A 122 -7.00 -13.19 10.93
N ARG A 123 -7.72 -12.42 11.74
CA ARG A 123 -7.80 -10.96 11.61
C ARG A 123 -6.62 -10.25 12.27
N ARG A 124 -5.75 -10.99 12.97
CA ARG A 124 -4.55 -10.48 13.60
C ARG A 124 -3.38 -11.41 13.31
N ALA A 125 -2.26 -10.87 12.85
CA ALA A 125 -1.01 -11.58 12.65
C ALA A 125 -0.02 -11.25 13.77
N LYS A 126 0.62 -12.27 14.32
CA LYS A 126 1.80 -12.10 15.19
C LYS A 126 3.04 -12.28 14.32
N ILE A 127 3.79 -11.20 14.14
CA ILE A 127 4.96 -11.15 13.26
C ILE A 127 6.18 -10.98 14.13
N THR A 128 7.14 -11.88 13.96
CA THR A 128 8.39 -11.91 14.71
C THR A 128 9.55 -11.84 13.72
N PHE A 129 10.36 -10.79 13.85
CA PHE A 129 11.70 -10.78 13.31
C PHE A 129 12.59 -11.55 14.28
N LEU A 130 13.17 -12.66 13.84
CA LEU A 130 14.15 -13.44 14.57
C LEU A 130 15.54 -13.07 14.07
N HIS A 131 16.36 -12.42 14.89
CA HIS A 131 17.67 -11.87 14.46
C HIS A 131 18.72 -12.96 14.21
N LYS A 132 18.69 -14.02 15.03
CA LYS A 132 19.70 -15.09 15.07
C LYS A 132 21.13 -14.56 15.24
N THR A 133 21.89 -14.38 14.15
CA THR A 133 23.27 -13.88 14.19
C THR A 133 23.43 -12.44 13.72
N VAL A 134 22.34 -11.83 13.22
CA VAL A 134 22.34 -10.42 12.76
C VAL A 134 22.63 -9.48 13.93
N GLN A 135 23.59 -8.59 13.75
CA GLN A 135 23.96 -7.58 14.75
C GLN A 135 23.63 -6.17 14.29
N HIS A 136 23.67 -5.92 12.98
CA HIS A 136 23.46 -4.59 12.40
C HIS A 136 22.57 -4.66 11.18
N GLY A 137 21.79 -3.61 10.99
CA GLY A 137 20.91 -3.49 9.84
C GLY A 137 19.72 -2.61 10.12
N ARG A 138 18.96 -2.37 9.06
CA ARG A 138 17.69 -1.68 9.09
C ARG A 138 16.74 -2.39 8.15
N LEU A 139 15.55 -2.70 8.63
CA LEU A 139 14.55 -3.41 7.85
C LEU A 139 13.23 -2.68 7.92
N ARG A 140 12.60 -2.49 6.77
CA ARG A 140 11.21 -2.07 6.66
C ARG A 140 10.37 -3.27 6.25
N LEU A 141 9.35 -3.57 7.05
CA LEU A 141 8.39 -4.63 6.79
C LEU A 141 7.07 -3.99 6.37
N GLN A 142 6.66 -4.23 5.14
CA GLN A 142 5.33 -3.87 4.65
C GLN A 142 4.44 -5.10 4.75
N VAL A 143 3.38 -4.99 5.55
CA VAL A 143 2.44 -6.07 5.84
C VAL A 143 1.10 -5.71 5.25
N HIS A 144 0.56 -6.61 4.42
CA HIS A 144 -0.68 -6.39 3.70
C HIS A 144 -1.64 -7.57 3.86
N PHE A 145 -2.88 -7.27 4.27
CA PHE A 145 -3.98 -8.23 4.32
C PHE A 145 -4.86 -8.02 3.09
N ALA A 146 -5.08 -9.08 2.30
CA ALA A 146 -5.96 -8.99 1.13
C ALA A 146 -7.41 -8.62 1.52
N TYR A 147 -7.83 -9.05 2.72
CA TYR A 147 -9.11 -8.70 3.33
C TYR A 147 -8.82 -8.04 4.68
N PRO A 148 -8.82 -6.71 4.77
CA PRO A 148 -8.54 -6.02 6.02
C PRO A 148 -9.59 -6.39 7.08
N PRO A 149 -9.23 -6.37 8.37
CA PRO A 149 -10.20 -6.52 9.44
C PRO A 149 -11.30 -5.45 9.35
N ALA A 150 -12.56 -5.84 9.62
CA ALA A 150 -13.70 -4.92 9.62
C ALA A 150 -13.51 -3.70 10.56
N SER A 151 -12.75 -3.88 11.65
CA SER A 151 -12.40 -2.80 12.59
C SER A 151 -11.54 -1.69 11.99
N TRP A 152 -10.91 -1.92 10.84
CA TRP A 152 -10.19 -0.88 10.10
C TRP A 152 -11.13 0.05 9.33
N GLY A 153 -12.44 -0.22 9.36
CA GLY A 153 -13.46 0.59 8.70
C GLY A 153 -13.40 0.46 7.19
N TYR A 154 -13.12 -0.74 6.65
CA TYR A 154 -13.17 -0.99 5.21
C TYR A 154 -14.32 -1.95 4.88
N GLN A 155 -15.01 -1.69 3.77
CA GLN A 155 -16.08 -2.51 3.22
C GLN A 155 -15.70 -2.98 1.82
N GLN A 156 -15.93 -4.26 1.53
CA GLN A 156 -15.72 -4.82 0.21
C GLN A 156 -16.89 -4.45 -0.70
N THR A 157 -16.61 -3.97 -1.89
CA THR A 157 -17.59 -3.71 -2.94
C THR A 157 -17.19 -4.42 -4.23
N ASN A 158 -18.07 -4.44 -5.22
CA ASN A 158 -17.77 -4.96 -6.56
C ASN A 158 -16.60 -4.20 -7.26
N ARG A 159 -16.16 -3.06 -6.71
CA ARG A 159 -15.07 -2.23 -7.24
C ARG A 159 -13.80 -2.27 -6.38
N GLY A 160 -13.76 -3.11 -5.33
CA GLY A 160 -12.67 -3.20 -4.37
C GLY A 160 -13.06 -2.70 -2.98
N TRP A 161 -12.05 -2.44 -2.14
CA TRP A 161 -12.25 -1.96 -0.78
C TRP A 161 -12.51 -0.46 -0.75
N ILE A 162 -13.49 -0.03 0.04
CA ILE A 162 -13.76 1.37 0.33
C ILE A 162 -13.70 1.60 1.83
N LYS A 163 -13.21 2.77 2.26
CA LYS A 163 -13.24 3.13 3.68
C LYS A 163 -14.68 3.50 4.06
N ALA A 164 -15.32 2.67 4.89
CA ALA A 164 -16.59 2.96 5.52
C ALA A 164 -16.43 4.21 6.40
N LYS A 165 -17.29 5.21 6.17
CA LYS A 165 -17.35 6.43 6.96
C LYS A 165 -17.85 6.17 8.37
#